data_AF-A0A3D3S012-F1
#
_entry.id   AF-A0A3D3S012-F1
#
_cell.length_a   1.000
_cell.length_b   1.000
_cell.length_c   1.000
_cell.angle_alpha   90.00
_cell.angle_beta   90.00
_cell.angle_gamma   90.00
#
_symmetry.space_group_name_H-M   'P 1'
#
loop_
_entity.id
_entity.type
_entity.pdbx_description
1 polymer ?
#
loop_
_entity_poly.entity_id
_entity_poly.type
_entity_poly.pdbx_seq_one_letter_code
_entity_poly.pdbx_strand_id
1 'polypeptide(L)'
;MQSMSTPRPHVVHDTSVRVADNKLIRNTYTLLAMTLLFSAGTAGLSMMLNLPHPGVLITLVGYFGLLFLVTRLRNSAWGLAAVFGLTGFMGLTLGPILQAYLTMLPNGSQVVMMAMGGTGAVFLGLSGYALSSRRDFSF
;
A
#
# COMPACT_ATOMS: atom_id res chain seq x y z
N MET A 1 -37.10 53.59 10.37
CA MET A 1 -36.92 52.28 9.71
C MET A 1 -35.51 51.79 10.03
N GLN A 2 -35.35 51.08 11.14
CA GLN A 2 -34.06 50.50 11.57
C GLN A 2 -33.86 49.19 10.82
N SER A 3 -32.75 49.06 10.10
CA SER A 3 -32.39 47.84 9.40
C SER A 3 -32.13 46.74 10.44
N MET A 4 -33.00 45.73 10.42
CA MET A 4 -32.82 44.47 11.13
C MET A 4 -31.62 43.74 10.50
N SER A 5 -30.43 43.94 11.06
CA SER A 5 -29.25 43.15 10.73
C SER A 5 -29.36 41.78 11.39
N THR A 6 -29.90 40.80 10.65
CA THR A 6 -29.88 39.41 11.06
C THR A 6 -28.43 38.94 11.27
N PRO A 7 -28.07 38.40 12.44
CA PRO A 7 -26.76 37.80 12.67
C PRO A 7 -26.56 36.65 11.67
N ARG A 8 -25.55 36.78 10.81
CA ARG A 8 -25.14 35.68 9.93
C ARG A 8 -24.53 34.59 10.82
N PRO A 9 -24.98 33.33 10.73
CA PRO A 9 -24.33 32.24 11.44
C PRO A 9 -22.88 32.16 10.97
N HIS A 10 -21.94 32.41 11.87
CA HIS A 10 -20.54 32.07 11.66
C HIS A 10 -20.47 30.56 11.58
N VAL A 11 -20.39 30.05 10.35
CA VAL A 11 -20.15 28.64 10.08
C VAL A 11 -18.75 28.32 10.62
N VAL A 12 -18.69 27.72 11.81
CA VAL A 12 -17.46 27.14 12.38
C VAL A 12 -17.21 25.86 11.59
N HIS A 13 -16.79 26.00 10.35
CA HIS A 13 -16.18 24.92 9.60
C HIS A 13 -14.67 24.97 9.81
N ASP A 14 -14.08 23.78 9.87
CA ASP A 14 -12.82 23.45 9.22
C ASP A 14 -11.59 23.11 10.06
N THR A 15 -11.42 23.52 11.32
CA THR A 15 -10.14 23.20 12.00
C THR A 15 -10.05 21.73 12.45
N SER A 16 -11.12 21.15 13.01
CA SER A 16 -11.12 19.76 13.47
C SER A 16 -11.19 18.74 12.33
N VAL A 17 -11.98 19.03 11.30
CA VAL A 17 -12.13 18.19 10.10
C VAL A 17 -10.82 18.13 9.32
N ARG A 18 -10.16 19.28 9.09
CA ARG A 18 -8.88 19.32 8.38
C ARG A 18 -7.75 18.58 9.11
N VAL A 19 -7.73 18.59 10.44
CA VAL A 19 -6.74 17.82 11.22
C VAL A 19 -7.00 16.31 11.12
N ALA A 20 -8.26 15.87 11.09
CA ALA A 20 -8.62 14.47 10.90
C ALA A 20 -8.27 13.96 9.50
N ASP A 21 -8.53 14.74 8.46
CA ASP A 21 -8.24 14.37 7.06
C ASP A 21 -6.74 14.21 6.82
N ASN A 22 -5.93 15.16 7.29
CA ASN A 22 -4.48 15.09 7.20
C ASN A 22 -3.92 13.83 7.90
N LYS A 23 -4.53 13.41 9.01
CA LYS A 23 -4.12 12.21 9.75
C LYS A 23 -4.46 10.93 8.99
N LEU A 24 -5.63 10.85 8.37
CA LEU A 24 -6.05 9.69 7.58
C LEU A 24 -5.18 9.49 6.35
N ILE A 25 -4.92 10.56 5.60
CA ILE A 25 -4.07 10.54 4.40
C ILE A 25 -2.64 10.09 4.77
N ARG A 26 -2.07 10.67 5.84
CA ARG A 26 -0.77 10.26 6.36
C ARG A 26 -0.72 8.77 6.70
N ASN A 27 -1.74 8.28 7.39
CA ASN A 27 -1.82 6.89 7.82
C ASN A 27 -1.96 5.94 6.62
N THR A 28 -2.79 6.28 5.63
CA THR A 28 -2.95 5.50 4.40
C THR A 28 -1.64 5.41 3.62
N TYR A 29 -0.96 6.52 3.37
CA TYR A 29 0.33 6.50 2.66
C TYR A 29 1.40 5.73 3.44
N THR A 30 1.44 5.86 4.77
CA THR A 30 2.37 5.13 5.62
C THR A 30 2.10 3.61 5.56
N LEU A 31 0.83 3.20 5.65
CA LEU A 31 0.44 1.80 5.55
C LEU A 31 0.74 1.23 4.17
N LEU A 32 0.43 1.96 3.09
CA LEU A 32 0.76 1.54 1.73
C LEU A 32 2.28 1.39 1.53
N ALA A 33 3.07 2.34 2.02
CA ALA A 33 4.54 2.26 1.99
C ALA A 33 5.07 1.03 2.73
N MET A 34 4.54 0.75 3.93
CA MET A 34 4.89 -0.46 4.68
C MET A 34 4.51 -1.74 3.92
N THR A 35 3.33 -1.79 3.29
CA THR A 35 2.93 -2.96 2.49
C THR A 35 3.83 -3.17 1.28
N LEU A 36 4.28 -2.08 0.62
CA LEU A 36 5.20 -2.14 -0.52
C LEU A 36 6.58 -2.67 -0.10
N LEU A 37 7.15 -2.15 0.99
CA LEU A 37 8.41 -2.63 1.55
C LEU A 37 8.32 -4.10 1.98
N PHE A 38 7.22 -4.48 2.61
CA PHE A 38 6.98 -5.85 3.01
C PHE A 38 6.85 -6.80 1.81
N SER A 39 6.15 -6.38 0.75
CA SER A 39 6.06 -7.14 -0.51
C SER A 39 7.42 -7.30 -1.19
N ALA A 40 8.22 -6.24 -1.23
CA ALA A 40 9.58 -6.27 -1.78
C ALA A 40 10.46 -7.23 -0.98
N GLY A 41 10.40 -7.17 0.35
CA GLY A 41 11.16 -8.05 1.24
C GLY A 41 10.77 -9.52 1.11
N THR A 42 9.48 -9.82 1.06
CA THR A 42 8.98 -11.21 0.90
C THR A 42 9.30 -11.77 -0.49
N ALA A 43 9.20 -10.98 -1.55
CA ALA A 43 9.64 -11.37 -2.89
C ALA A 43 11.15 -11.65 -2.94
N GLY A 44 11.97 -10.77 -2.37
CA GLY A 44 13.42 -10.96 -2.25
C GLY A 44 13.78 -12.21 -1.44
N LEU A 45 13.10 -12.43 -0.32
CA LEU A 45 13.29 -13.63 0.51
C LEU A 45 12.95 -14.91 -0.29
N SER A 46 11.87 -14.90 -1.07
CA SER A 46 11.51 -16.03 -1.91
C SER A 46 12.50 -16.29 -3.04
N MET A 47 13.12 -15.26 -3.61
CA MET A 47 14.19 -15.43 -4.60
C MET A 47 15.42 -16.08 -3.96
N MET A 48 15.81 -15.62 -2.77
CA MET A 48 16.98 -16.15 -2.04
C MET A 48 16.78 -17.62 -1.67
N LEU A 49 15.59 -17.98 -1.21
CA LEU A 49 15.27 -19.33 -0.78
C LEU A 49 15.03 -20.32 -1.94
N ASN A 50 15.05 -19.87 -3.22
CA ASN A 50 14.84 -20.72 -4.38
C ASN A 50 13.58 -21.60 -4.26
N LEU A 51 12.49 -21.04 -3.71
CA LEU A 51 11.29 -21.82 -3.47
C LEU A 51 10.74 -22.36 -4.81
N PRO A 52 10.52 -23.68 -4.94
CA PRO A 52 9.82 -24.21 -6.10
C PRO A 52 8.42 -23.61 -6.17
N HIS A 53 7.92 -23.40 -7.39
CA HIS A 53 6.58 -22.85 -7.63
C HIS A 53 5.55 -23.52 -6.71
N PRO A 54 4.98 -22.79 -5.72
CA PRO A 54 3.85 -23.33 -4.99
C PRO A 54 2.77 -23.56 -6.04
N GLY A 55 2.33 -24.82 -6.19
CA GLY A 55 1.44 -25.21 -7.27
C GLY A 55 0.24 -24.26 -7.39
N VAL A 56 -0.23 -24.02 -8.62
CA VAL A 56 -1.31 -23.05 -8.92
C VAL A 56 -2.56 -23.25 -8.06
N LEU A 57 -2.84 -24.49 -7.66
CA LEU A 57 -3.92 -24.82 -6.74
C LEU A 57 -3.70 -24.28 -5.32
N ILE A 58 -2.49 -24.37 -4.78
CA ILE A 58 -2.15 -23.85 -3.45
C ILE A 58 -2.21 -22.32 -3.47
N THR A 59 -1.72 -21.69 -4.54
CA THR A 59 -1.78 -20.23 -4.69
C THR A 59 -3.22 -19.75 -4.85
N LEU A 60 -4.06 -20.44 -5.61
CA LEU A 60 -5.49 -20.11 -5.70
C LEU A 60 -6.19 -20.27 -4.35
N VAL A 61 -6.05 -21.41 -3.69
CA VAL A 61 -6.73 -21.67 -2.41
C VAL A 61 -6.24 -20.71 -1.33
N GLY A 62 -4.94 -20.45 -1.25
CA GLY A 62 -4.36 -19.45 -0.37
C GLY A 62 -4.88 -18.04 -0.69
N TYR A 63 -4.87 -17.64 -1.96
CA TYR A 63 -5.33 -16.31 -2.39
C TYR A 63 -6.82 -16.10 -2.07
N PHE A 64 -7.69 -17.02 -2.46
CA PHE A 64 -9.13 -16.92 -2.17
C PHE A 64 -9.44 -17.03 -0.69
N GLY A 65 -8.72 -17.89 0.05
CA GLY A 65 -8.87 -18.03 1.50
C GLY A 65 -8.45 -16.76 2.25
N LEU A 66 -7.28 -16.19 1.91
CA LEU A 66 -6.81 -14.95 2.52
C LEU A 66 -7.62 -13.74 2.06
N LEU A 67 -8.09 -13.67 0.82
CA LEU A 67 -9.01 -12.62 0.37
C LEU A 67 -10.33 -12.65 1.16
N PHE A 68 -10.89 -13.84 1.37
CA PHE A 68 -12.08 -13.98 2.20
C PHE A 68 -11.82 -13.53 3.64
N LEU A 69 -10.64 -13.85 4.19
CA LEU A 69 -10.24 -13.38 5.51
C LEU A 69 -10.11 -11.85 5.57
N VAL A 70 -9.45 -11.23 4.58
CA VAL A 70 -9.30 -9.77 4.48
C VAL A 70 -10.67 -9.10 4.37
N THR A 71 -11.55 -9.61 3.51
CA THR A 71 -12.91 -9.06 3.35
C THR A 71 -13.75 -9.22 4.61
N ARG A 72 -13.59 -10.32 5.36
CA ARG A 72 -14.26 -10.53 6.65
C ARG A 72 -13.72 -9.61 7.75
N LEU A 73 -12.43 -9.31 7.75
CA LEU A 73 -11.75 -8.51 8.78
C LEU A 73 -11.57 -7.03 8.40
N ARG A 74 -12.12 -6.59 7.26
CA ARG A 74 -11.92 -5.25 6.67
C ARG A 74 -12.22 -4.06 7.59
N ASN A 75 -13.15 -4.22 8.54
CA ASN A 75 -13.58 -3.16 9.46
C ASN A 75 -12.86 -3.22 10.82
N SER A 76 -11.76 -3.98 10.93
CA SER A 76 -10.99 -4.17 12.16
C SER A 76 -9.51 -3.99 11.92
N ALA A 77 -8.76 -3.67 12.98
CA ALA A 77 -7.29 -3.63 12.95
C ALA A 77 -6.68 -4.97 12.48
N TRP A 78 -7.37 -6.09 12.74
CA TRP A 78 -7.01 -7.41 12.23
C TRP A 78 -7.03 -7.51 10.71
N GLY A 79 -7.81 -6.68 10.01
CA GLY A 79 -7.80 -6.60 8.55
C GLY A 79 -6.44 -6.18 8.01
N LEU A 80 -5.71 -5.33 8.74
CA LEU A 80 -4.38 -4.90 8.35
C LEU A 80 -3.39 -6.08 8.40
N ALA A 81 -3.42 -6.87 9.47
CA ALA A 81 -2.62 -8.10 9.57
C ALA A 81 -2.97 -9.11 8.45
N ALA A 82 -4.26 -9.24 8.10
CA ALA A 82 -4.70 -10.08 6.99
C ALA A 82 -4.19 -9.56 5.63
N VAL A 83 -4.16 -8.25 5.41
CA VAL A 83 -3.59 -7.63 4.20
C VAL A 83 -2.10 -7.88 4.11
N PHE A 84 -1.34 -7.71 5.20
CA PHE A 84 0.07 -8.08 5.22
C PHE A 84 0.26 -9.57 4.93
N GLY A 85 -0.55 -10.46 5.54
CA GLY A 85 -0.52 -11.89 5.24
C GLY A 85 -0.77 -12.20 3.75
N LEU A 86 -1.81 -11.61 3.16
CA LEU A 86 -2.13 -11.77 1.74
C LEU A 86 -1.01 -11.24 0.85
N THR A 87 -0.52 -10.04 1.14
CA THR A 87 0.52 -9.37 0.35
C THR A 87 1.84 -10.14 0.42
N GLY A 88 2.19 -10.67 1.59
CA GLY A 88 3.37 -11.51 1.76
C GLY A 88 3.26 -12.84 1.04
N PHE A 89 2.09 -13.49 1.11
CA PHE A 89 1.82 -14.68 0.32
C PHE A 89 2.00 -14.41 -1.17
N MET A 90 1.44 -13.29 -1.68
CA MET A 90 1.62 -12.88 -3.07
C MET A 90 3.10 -12.58 -3.40
N GLY A 91 3.83 -11.91 -2.51
CA GLY A 91 5.26 -11.65 -2.65
C GLY A 91 6.08 -12.95 -2.74
N LEU A 92 5.76 -13.95 -1.90
CA LEU A 92 6.39 -15.26 -1.97
C LEU A 92 6.09 -15.96 -3.30
N THR A 93 4.84 -15.90 -3.81
CA THR A 93 4.51 -16.48 -5.12
C THR A 93 5.18 -15.76 -6.30
N LEU A 94 5.57 -14.50 -6.13
CA LEU A 94 6.31 -13.73 -7.14
C LEU A 94 7.79 -14.14 -7.23
N GLY A 95 8.37 -14.77 -6.20
CA GLY A 95 9.78 -15.18 -6.19
C GLY A 95 10.19 -16.06 -7.38
N PRO A 96 9.49 -17.19 -7.65
CA PRO A 96 9.77 -18.05 -8.80
C PRO A 96 9.61 -17.34 -10.15
N ILE A 97 8.58 -16.49 -10.27
CA ILE A 97 8.33 -15.70 -11.47
C ILE A 97 9.52 -14.76 -11.72
N LEU A 98 9.93 -14.04 -10.68
CA LEU A 98 11.05 -13.11 -10.79
C LEU A 98 12.37 -13.86 -11.07
N GLN A 99 12.59 -15.03 -10.46
CA GLN A 99 13.72 -15.89 -10.80
C GLN A 99 13.74 -16.31 -12.28
N ALA A 100 12.58 -16.65 -12.86
CA ALA A 100 12.51 -16.96 -14.28
C ALA A 100 13.00 -15.78 -15.13
N TYR A 101 12.61 -14.55 -14.78
CA TYR A 101 13.13 -13.33 -15.43
C TYR A 101 14.64 -13.13 -15.21
N LEU A 102 15.17 -13.45 -14.02
CA LEU A 102 16.61 -13.39 -13.74
C LEU A 102 17.41 -14.36 -14.62
N THR A 103 16.86 -15.55 -14.88
CA THR A 103 17.53 -16.60 -15.66
C THR A 103 17.36 -16.47 -17.17
N MET A 104 16.23 -15.93 -17.63
CA MET A 104 15.95 -15.77 -19.07
C MET A 104 16.61 -14.54 -19.68
N LEU A 105 16.82 -13.47 -18.91
CA LEU A 105 17.41 -12.24 -19.41
C LEU A 105 18.85 -12.08 -18.88
N PRO A 106 19.83 -11.75 -19.75
CA PRO A 106 21.22 -11.50 -19.33
C PRO A 106 21.38 -10.42 -18.25
N ASN A 107 20.44 -9.47 -18.19
CA ASN A 107 20.39 -8.34 -17.27
C ASN A 107 19.15 -8.38 -16.35
N GLY A 108 18.53 -9.55 -16.13
CA GLY A 108 17.26 -9.67 -15.41
C GLY A 108 17.30 -9.08 -13.99
N SER A 109 18.40 -9.22 -13.26
CA SER A 109 18.56 -8.67 -11.91
C SER A 109 18.54 -7.15 -11.89
N GLN A 110 19.24 -6.52 -12.83
CA GLN A 110 19.24 -5.07 -12.99
C GLN A 110 17.86 -4.56 -13.37
N VAL A 111 17.14 -5.25 -14.26
CA VAL A 111 15.78 -4.87 -14.66
C VAL A 111 14.83 -4.93 -13.47
N VAL A 112 14.83 -6.04 -12.71
CA VAL A 112 13.96 -6.20 -11.53
C VAL A 112 14.30 -5.15 -10.47
N MET A 113 15.58 -4.94 -10.17
CA MET A 113 16.01 -3.94 -9.19
C MET A 113 15.69 -2.51 -9.62
N MET A 114 15.84 -2.16 -10.90
CA MET A 114 15.45 -0.85 -11.42
C MET A 114 13.94 -0.65 -11.40
N ALA A 115 13.16 -1.66 -11.79
CA ALA A 115 11.71 -1.58 -11.77
C ALA A 115 11.19 -1.43 -10.33
N MET A 116 11.63 -2.31 -9.43
CA MET A 116 11.25 -2.27 -8.01
C MET A 116 11.73 -1.00 -7.33
N GLY A 117 13.00 -0.65 -7.50
CA GLY A 117 13.61 0.54 -6.92
C GLY A 117 13.00 1.82 -7.47
N GLY A 118 12.74 1.89 -8.77
CA GLY A 118 12.11 3.03 -9.43
C GLY A 118 10.68 3.24 -8.95
N THR A 119 9.84 2.20 -8.98
CA THR A 119 8.46 2.28 -8.48
C THR A 119 8.42 2.62 -6.99
N GLY A 120 9.27 1.97 -6.18
CA GLY A 120 9.39 2.25 -4.76
C GLY A 120 9.83 3.68 -4.49
N ALA A 121 10.85 4.19 -5.20
CA ALA A 121 11.34 5.55 -5.04
C ALA A 121 10.30 6.60 -5.44
N VAL A 122 9.59 6.39 -6.56
CA VAL A 122 8.51 7.29 -6.99
C VAL A 122 7.38 7.26 -5.98
N PHE A 123 6.93 6.08 -5.56
CA PHE A 123 5.85 5.93 -4.60
C PHE A 123 6.20 6.57 -3.25
N LEU A 124 7.38 6.28 -2.69
CA LEU A 124 7.84 6.82 -1.42
C LEU A 124 8.15 8.32 -1.51
N GLY A 125 8.72 8.80 -2.62
CA GLY A 125 8.99 10.21 -2.85
C GLY A 125 7.70 11.02 -2.92
N LEU A 126 6.71 10.55 -3.70
CA LEU A 126 5.40 11.20 -3.78
C LEU A 126 4.61 11.05 -2.47
N SER A 127 4.70 9.91 -1.79
CA SER A 127 4.10 9.71 -0.46
C SER A 127 4.69 10.69 0.55
N GLY A 128 6.02 10.78 0.63
CA GLY A 128 6.72 11.72 1.50
C GLY A 128 6.39 13.17 1.18
N TYR A 129 6.29 13.50 -0.11
CA TYR A 129 5.83 14.81 -0.56
C TYR A 129 4.39 15.09 -0.12
N ALA A 130 3.47 14.14 -0.27
CA ALA A 130 2.09 14.26 0.20
C ALA A 130 1.98 14.37 1.74
N LEU A 131 2.87 13.69 2.48
CA LEU A 131 2.95 13.79 3.94
C LEU A 131 3.51 15.13 4.43
N SER A 132 4.45 15.73 3.69
CA SER A 132 5.15 16.97 4.07
C SER A 132 4.45 18.23 3.55
N SER A 133 3.82 18.12 2.37
CA SER A 133 3.08 19.21 1.75
C SER A 133 1.78 19.44 2.51
N ARG A 134 1.74 20.50 3.33
CA ARG A 134 0.50 21.06 3.92
C ARG A 134 -0.39 21.72 2.85
N ARG A 135 -0.40 21.23 1.62
CA ARG A 135 -1.35 21.68 0.60
C ARG A 135 -2.63 20.89 0.78
N ASP A 136 -3.73 21.62 0.98
CA ASP A 136 -5.05 21.04 0.87
C ASP A 136 -5.25 20.53 -0.58
N PHE A 137 -5.32 19.21 -0.77
CA PHE A 137 -5.72 18.59 -2.04
C PHE A 137 -7.25 18.55 -2.19
N SER A 138 -7.94 19.49 -1.55
CA SER A 138 -9.38 19.69 -1.69
C SER A 138 -9.62 20.57 -2.91
N PHE A 139 -10.19 19.99 -3.96
CA PHE A 139 -10.86 20.72 -5.03
C PHE A 139 -12.33 20.87 -4.70
#